data_AF-A0A2D4I0K2-F1
#
_entry.id   AF-A0A2D4I0K2-F1
#
_cell.length_a   1.000
_cell.length_b   1.000
_cell.length_c   1.000
_cell.angle_alpha   90.00
_cell.angle_beta   90.00
_cell.angle_gamma   90.00
#
_symmetry.space_group_name_H-M   'P 1'
#
loop_
_entity.id
_entity.type
_entity.pdbx_description
1 polymer ?
#
loop_
_entity_poly.entity_id
_entity_poly.type
_entity_poly.pdbx_seq_one_letter_code
_entity_poly.pdbx_strand_id
1 'polypeptide(L)'
;ISRLYKKYLILQDKLVLKEETKGISLHIWAAFTHQLLWINLNYPHSCSKKKMPVIIDQLQINETRGTMATINPLENLQVEASCSVCLEYLKDPVIIDCGHNFCRVCITRWWEDLNRDFPCPVCRKTFRHRSLKPNRQLGNMVEIAKQLQVTNKRKIRDENLCEKHNEVLRLFCKEDQEAVCLACEISHEHRSHTVVSLDDASQEYKEKMQKCLEP
;
A
#
# COMPACT_ATOMS: atom_id res chain seq x y z
N ILE A 1 -2.96 24.59 -3.12
CA ILE A 1 -1.53 24.46 -2.72
C ILE A 1 -1.48 23.68 -1.42
N SER A 2 -1.19 22.38 -1.51
CA SER A 2 -1.36 21.42 -0.42
C SER A 2 -0.43 21.71 0.77
N ARG A 3 -0.84 21.33 1.98
CA ARG A 3 -0.08 21.49 3.24
C ARG A 3 1.36 20.94 3.20
N LEU A 4 1.67 20.08 2.22
CA LEU A 4 3.00 19.54 1.96
C LEU A 4 3.95 20.58 1.36
N TYR A 5 3.44 21.47 0.49
CA TYR A 5 4.25 22.50 -0.17
C TYR A 5 4.74 23.59 0.81
N LYS A 6 3.92 23.91 1.83
CA LYS A 6 4.31 24.84 2.91
C LYS A 6 5.39 24.26 3.83
N LYS A 7 5.43 22.94 4.01
CA LYS A 7 6.44 22.28 4.84
C LYS A 7 7.81 22.20 4.14
N TYR A 8 7.80 22.08 2.81
CA TYR A 8 9.00 22.06 1.98
C TYR A 8 9.72 23.42 1.95
N LEU A 9 8.97 24.53 1.79
CA LEU A 9 9.54 25.89 1.79
C LEU A 9 10.15 26.28 3.15
N ILE A 10 9.55 25.86 4.28
CA ILE A 10 10.09 26.13 5.63
C ILE A 10 11.37 25.32 5.92
N LEU A 11 11.62 24.22 5.20
CA LEU A 11 12.84 23.42 5.32
C LEU A 11 14.01 23.99 4.49
N GLN A 12 13.73 24.68 3.38
CA GLN A 12 14.78 25.33 2.59
C GLN A 12 15.40 26.55 3.30
N ASP A 13 14.60 27.36 4.02
CA ASP A 13 15.12 28.54 4.74
C ASP A 13 16.04 28.17 5.93
N LYS A 14 15.90 26.96 6.50
CA LYS A 14 16.75 26.49 7.60
C LYS A 14 18.09 25.92 7.15
N LEU A 15 18.26 25.59 5.87
CA LEU A 15 19.53 25.12 5.32
C LEU A 15 20.45 26.27 4.87
N VAL A 16 19.89 27.43 4.54
CA VAL A 16 20.66 28.62 4.13
C VAL A 16 21.33 29.33 5.31
N LEU A 17 20.78 29.23 6.52
CA LEU A 17 21.29 29.94 7.71
C LEU A 17 22.41 29.21 8.49
N LYS A 18 22.87 28.03 8.05
CA LYS A 18 23.83 27.21 8.83
C LYS A 18 25.26 27.16 8.28
N GLU A 19 25.57 27.88 7.21
CA GLU A 19 26.91 27.91 6.62
C GLU A 19 27.60 29.29 6.64
N GLU A 20 27.27 30.15 7.61
CA GLU A 20 28.20 31.20 8.02
C GLU A 20 29.20 30.63 9.02
N THR A 21 30.34 30.15 8.49
CA THR A 21 31.72 30.36 9.01
C THR A 21 32.64 29.21 8.58
N LYS A 22 33.32 29.40 7.45
CA LYS A 22 34.79 29.43 7.34
C LYS A 22 35.18 29.58 5.88
N GLY A 23 35.91 30.66 5.62
CA GLY A 23 36.13 31.22 4.30
C GLY A 23 36.86 30.28 3.34
N ILE A 24 36.28 30.16 2.15
CA ILE A 24 36.98 29.80 0.93
C ILE A 24 36.62 30.89 -0.09
N SER A 25 37.66 31.50 -0.64
CA SER A 25 37.66 32.71 -1.48
C SER A 25 36.67 32.64 -2.65
N LEU A 26 35.94 33.75 -2.84
CA LEU A 26 34.95 34.03 -3.89
C LEU A 26 35.45 33.77 -5.33
N HIS A 27 36.77 33.66 -5.52
CA HIS A 27 37.39 33.43 -6.83
C HIS A 27 37.31 31.98 -7.34
N ILE A 28 37.07 30.99 -6.47
CA ILE A 28 36.96 29.57 -6.90
C ILE A 28 35.56 29.28 -7.48
N TRP A 29 34.52 29.99 -7.02
CA TRP A 29 33.15 29.84 -7.52
C TRP A 29 32.92 30.45 -8.91
N ALA A 30 33.66 31.52 -9.25
CA ALA A 30 33.61 32.12 -10.58
C ALA A 30 34.19 31.21 -11.68
N ALA A 31 35.20 30.40 -11.35
CA ALA A 31 35.78 29.42 -12.28
C ALA A 31 34.85 28.22 -12.53
N PHE A 32 34.12 27.77 -11.51
CA PHE A 32 33.14 26.67 -11.64
C PHE A 32 31.90 27.06 -12.45
N THR A 33 31.43 28.29 -12.30
CA THR A 33 30.27 28.79 -13.05
C THR A 33 30.58 29.02 -14.53
N HIS A 34 31.81 29.42 -14.87
CA HIS A 34 32.23 29.58 -16.26
C HIS A 34 32.49 28.24 -16.99
N GLN A 35 33.02 27.23 -16.28
CA GLN A 35 33.22 25.87 -16.83
C GLN A 35 31.87 25.19 -17.15
N LEU A 36 30.86 25.37 -16.30
CA LEU A 36 29.52 24.80 -16.50
C LEU A 36 28.70 25.54 -17.57
N LEU A 37 28.99 26.82 -17.83
CA LEU A 37 28.37 27.57 -18.92
C LEU A 37 28.94 27.17 -20.29
N TRP A 38 30.25 26.89 -20.38
CA TRP A 38 30.90 26.46 -21.62
C TRP A 38 30.46 25.03 -22.03
N ILE A 39 30.29 24.11 -21.07
CA ILE A 39 29.73 22.78 -21.33
C ILE A 39 28.28 22.86 -21.83
N ASN A 40 27.48 23.81 -21.33
CA ASN A 40 26.08 23.99 -21.78
C ASN A 40 25.94 24.64 -23.17
N LEU A 41 26.93 25.39 -23.65
CA LEU A 41 26.83 26.13 -24.92
C LEU A 41 27.50 25.41 -26.11
N ASN A 42 28.45 24.49 -25.89
CA ASN A 42 29.23 23.86 -26.96
C ASN A 42 29.03 22.34 -27.14
N TYR A 43 28.19 21.67 -26.34
CA TYR A 43 27.79 20.28 -26.57
C TYR A 43 26.26 20.18 -26.75
N PRO A 44 25.75 20.18 -27.99
CA PRO A 44 24.34 20.01 -28.24
C PRO A 44 24.00 18.52 -28.13
N HIS A 45 23.90 17.99 -26.92
CA HIS A 45 23.21 16.72 -26.72
C HIS A 45 21.71 16.96 -26.84
N SER A 46 21.21 16.70 -28.04
CA SER A 46 19.79 16.52 -28.32
C SER A 46 19.26 15.29 -27.57
N CYS A 47 19.06 15.41 -26.26
CA CYS A 47 18.19 14.51 -25.53
C CYS A 47 17.24 15.39 -24.73
N SER A 48 16.06 15.56 -25.31
CA SER A 48 14.95 16.34 -24.79
C SER A 48 14.80 16.10 -23.29
N LYS A 49 14.88 17.17 -22.49
CA LYS A 49 14.46 17.20 -21.08
C LYS A 49 12.94 16.97 -21.02
N LYS A 50 12.50 15.75 -21.33
CA LYS A 50 11.14 15.28 -21.07
C LYS A 50 11.08 14.94 -19.58
N LYS A 51 10.05 15.46 -18.91
CA LYS A 51 9.75 15.18 -17.50
C LYS A 51 9.95 13.68 -17.24
N MET A 52 10.85 13.36 -16.31
CA MET A 52 11.02 12.00 -15.79
C MET A 52 9.66 11.50 -15.29
N PRO A 53 9.10 10.41 -15.85
CA PRO A 53 7.90 9.81 -15.31
C PRO A 53 8.24 9.11 -13.99
N VAL A 54 7.23 9.03 -13.13
CA VAL A 54 7.23 8.44 -11.79
C VAL A 54 7.49 6.93 -11.87
N ILE A 55 8.72 6.52 -12.16
CA ILE A 55 9.13 5.10 -12.23
C ILE A 55 10.13 4.74 -11.12
N ILE A 56 10.75 5.74 -10.47
CA ILE A 56 11.88 5.48 -9.55
C ILE A 56 11.46 5.04 -8.14
N ASP A 57 10.21 5.28 -7.71
CA ASP A 57 9.77 4.95 -6.33
C ASP A 57 9.02 3.60 -6.20
N GLN A 58 8.83 2.83 -7.28
CA GLN A 58 8.05 1.57 -7.23
C GLN A 58 8.87 0.29 -7.22
N LEU A 59 10.17 0.38 -7.00
CA LEU A 59 11.01 -0.82 -6.86
C LEU A 59 11.09 -1.26 -5.41
N GLN A 60 10.08 -1.99 -4.93
CA GLN A 60 10.31 -3.22 -4.13
C GLN A 60 9.03 -3.99 -3.76
N ILE A 61 9.02 -5.24 -4.24
CA ILE A 61 8.47 -6.50 -3.67
C ILE A 61 7.28 -7.11 -4.45
N ASN A 62 7.54 -8.36 -4.84
CA ASN A 62 6.95 -9.13 -5.94
C ASN A 62 5.70 -9.97 -5.55
N GLU A 63 5.19 -10.64 -6.59
CA GLU A 63 4.43 -11.92 -6.64
C GLU A 63 2.90 -11.85 -6.33
N THR A 64 1.98 -12.26 -7.22
CA THR A 64 1.91 -13.51 -8.02
C THR A 64 0.90 -13.45 -9.18
N ARG A 65 1.13 -14.34 -10.17
CA ARG A 65 0.34 -14.69 -11.37
C ARG A 65 -0.62 -15.85 -11.08
N GLY A 66 -1.84 -15.86 -11.63
CA GLY A 66 -2.64 -17.08 -11.83
C GLY A 66 -4.12 -17.04 -11.41
N THR A 67 -5.01 -17.18 -12.40
CA THR A 67 -6.45 -17.44 -12.27
C THR A 67 -6.75 -18.86 -11.75
N MET A 68 -7.26 -18.94 -10.53
CA MET A 68 -8.31 -19.86 -10.04
C MET A 68 -9.03 -19.09 -8.92
N ALA A 69 -10.22 -19.50 -8.46
CA ALA A 69 -10.86 -18.89 -7.30
C ALA A 69 -9.98 -19.09 -6.05
N THR A 70 -8.98 -18.22 -5.89
CA THR A 70 -8.03 -18.24 -4.80
C THR A 70 -8.73 -17.65 -3.61
N ILE A 71 -9.02 -18.52 -2.65
CA ILE A 71 -9.51 -18.12 -1.34
C ILE A 71 -8.50 -17.13 -0.78
N ASN A 72 -8.88 -15.86 -0.65
CA ASN A 72 -8.00 -14.81 -0.14
C ASN A 72 -7.68 -15.14 1.34
N PRO A 73 -6.42 -15.48 1.70
CA PRO A 73 -6.08 -15.88 3.06
C PRO A 73 -6.46 -14.82 4.11
N LEU A 74 -6.50 -13.55 3.69
CA LEU A 74 -6.87 -12.43 4.55
C LEU A 74 -8.38 -12.37 4.83
N GLU A 75 -9.21 -12.78 3.86
CA GLU A 75 -10.67 -12.87 4.05
C GLU A 75 -11.02 -14.02 5.00
N ASN A 76 -10.38 -15.18 4.85
CA ASN A 76 -10.52 -16.27 5.80
C ASN A 76 -10.14 -15.87 7.22
N LEU A 77 -9.00 -15.18 7.37
CA LEU A 77 -8.56 -14.69 8.67
C LEU A 77 -9.57 -13.70 9.28
N GLN A 78 -10.24 -12.89 8.45
CA GLN A 78 -11.31 -12.01 8.92
C GLN A 78 -12.48 -12.78 9.51
N VAL A 79 -12.94 -13.81 8.79
CA VAL A 79 -14.09 -14.64 9.19
C VAL A 79 -13.77 -15.34 10.51
N GLU A 80 -12.60 -15.97 10.62
CA GLU A 80 -12.16 -16.67 11.83
C GLU A 80 -11.95 -15.73 13.04
N ALA A 81 -11.59 -14.47 12.79
CA ALA A 81 -11.42 -13.45 13.84
C ALA A 81 -12.74 -12.73 14.20
N SER A 82 -13.87 -13.10 13.57
CA SER A 82 -15.16 -12.45 13.76
C SER A 82 -16.08 -13.22 14.70
N CYS A 83 -16.91 -12.50 15.43
CA CYS A 83 -17.92 -13.05 16.30
C CYS A 83 -19.14 -13.48 15.48
N SER A 84 -19.58 -14.73 15.61
CA SER A 84 -20.77 -15.22 14.91
C SER A 84 -22.11 -14.64 15.39
N VAL A 85 -22.11 -13.84 16.46
CA VAL A 85 -23.31 -13.18 16.99
C VAL A 85 -23.45 -11.75 16.44
N CYS A 86 -22.41 -10.91 16.58
CA CYS A 86 -22.46 -9.52 16.09
C CYS A 86 -21.85 -9.34 14.70
N LEU A 87 -21.22 -10.37 14.13
CA LEU A 87 -20.56 -10.36 12.82
C LEU A 87 -19.44 -9.33 12.68
N GLU A 88 -18.94 -8.81 13.80
CA GLU A 88 -17.76 -7.94 13.87
C GLU A 88 -16.56 -8.71 14.43
N TYR A 89 -15.36 -8.15 14.30
CA TYR A 89 -14.18 -8.64 15.01
C TYR A 89 -14.46 -8.87 16.49
N LEU A 90 -13.95 -9.99 17.01
CA LEU A 90 -14.09 -10.35 18.42
C LEU A 90 -13.54 -9.25 19.34
N LYS A 91 -14.40 -8.75 20.23
CA LYS A 91 -14.07 -7.79 21.30
C LYS A 91 -14.14 -8.51 22.63
N ASP A 92 -13.04 -8.52 23.38
CA ASP A 92 -12.92 -9.29 24.64
C ASP A 92 -13.36 -10.75 24.44
N PRO A 93 -12.65 -11.52 23.59
CA PRO A 93 -13.06 -12.87 23.23
C PRO A 93 -13.07 -13.80 24.44
N VAL A 94 -14.16 -14.55 24.59
CA VAL A 94 -14.30 -15.62 25.56
C VAL A 94 -14.57 -16.94 24.84
N ILE A 95 -14.00 -18.03 25.38
CA ILE A 95 -14.26 -19.40 24.94
C ILE A 95 -15.26 -20.06 25.90
N ILE A 96 -16.22 -20.79 25.33
CA ILE A 96 -17.18 -21.61 26.08
C ILE A 96 -16.82 -23.10 25.96
N ASP A 97 -17.47 -23.97 26.75
CA ASP A 97 -17.04 -25.37 26.92
C ASP A 97 -17.10 -26.23 25.63
N CYS A 98 -17.81 -25.83 24.57
CA CYS A 98 -17.71 -26.48 23.25
C CYS A 98 -16.53 -26.00 22.38
N GLY A 99 -15.74 -25.03 22.84
CA GLY A 99 -14.60 -24.48 22.12
C GLY A 99 -14.90 -23.28 21.21
N HIS A 100 -16.18 -22.94 20.98
CA HIS A 100 -16.55 -21.74 20.21
C HIS A 100 -16.23 -20.45 20.98
N ASN A 101 -15.85 -19.40 20.24
CA ASN A 101 -15.41 -18.12 20.78
C ASN A 101 -16.41 -17.01 20.40
N PHE A 102 -16.67 -16.10 21.34
CA PHE A 102 -17.59 -14.99 21.17
C PHE A 102 -17.07 -13.73 21.86
N CYS A 103 -17.59 -12.55 21.51
CA CYS A 103 -17.40 -11.38 22.35
C CYS A 103 -18.08 -11.63 23.71
N ARG A 104 -17.44 -11.25 24.82
CA ARG A 104 -18.01 -11.42 26.17
C ARG A 104 -19.42 -10.86 26.29
N VAL A 105 -19.64 -9.66 25.77
CA VAL A 105 -20.96 -8.99 25.77
C VAL A 105 -21.97 -9.76 24.94
N CYS A 106 -21.59 -10.27 23.76
CA CYS A 106 -22.49 -10.98 22.87
C CYS A 106 -23.02 -12.27 23.49
N ILE A 107 -22.14 -13.10 24.06
CA ILE A 107 -22.57 -14.35 24.66
C ILE A 107 -23.32 -14.14 25.99
N THR A 108 -22.96 -13.10 26.74
CA THR A 108 -23.67 -12.74 27.98
C THR A 108 -25.10 -12.28 27.68
N ARG A 109 -25.28 -11.46 26.65
CA ARG A 109 -26.61 -11.03 26.18
C ARG A 109 -27.42 -12.20 25.60
N TRP A 110 -26.78 -13.09 24.86
CA TRP A 110 -27.43 -14.29 24.33
C TRP A 110 -28.01 -15.20 25.42
N TRP A 111 -27.37 -15.22 26.61
CA TRP A 111 -27.82 -16.00 27.77
C TRP A 111 -28.61 -15.18 28.79
N GLU A 112 -28.93 -13.92 28.53
CA GLU A 112 -29.49 -12.99 29.51
C GLU A 112 -30.73 -13.55 30.21
N ASP A 113 -31.73 -13.99 29.42
CA ASP A 113 -33.02 -14.50 29.90
C ASP A 113 -33.05 -16.01 30.18
N LEU A 114 -31.90 -16.69 30.12
CA LEU A 114 -31.81 -18.14 30.30
C LEU A 114 -31.36 -18.48 31.72
N ASN A 115 -32.07 -19.40 32.38
CA ASN A 115 -31.81 -19.72 33.80
C ASN A 115 -31.22 -21.11 34.03
N ARG A 116 -31.37 -22.05 33.10
CA ARG A 116 -30.99 -23.47 33.30
C ARG A 116 -30.17 -24.08 32.18
N ASP A 117 -30.47 -23.65 30.95
CA ASP A 117 -29.94 -24.23 29.73
C ASP A 117 -29.31 -23.11 28.90
N PHE A 118 -28.01 -23.23 28.66
CA PHE A 118 -27.19 -22.23 27.98
C PHE A 118 -26.70 -22.80 26.65
N PRO A 119 -27.46 -22.67 25.54
CA PRO A 119 -27.07 -23.20 24.24
C PRO A 119 -25.98 -22.33 23.60
N CYS A 120 -25.03 -22.98 22.94
CA CYS A 120 -24.07 -22.34 22.05
C CYS A 120 -24.80 -21.78 20.80
N PRO A 121 -24.59 -20.50 20.42
CA PRO A 121 -25.16 -19.93 19.18
C PRO A 121 -24.78 -20.68 17.89
N VAL A 122 -23.64 -21.38 17.88
CA VAL A 122 -23.10 -22.05 16.69
C VAL A 122 -23.55 -23.50 16.61
N CYS A 123 -23.10 -24.34 17.55
CA CYS A 123 -23.35 -25.78 17.49
C CYS A 123 -24.56 -26.24 18.32
N ARG A 124 -25.25 -25.33 19.00
CA ARG A 124 -26.45 -25.59 19.83
C ARG A 124 -26.22 -26.55 21.01
N LYS A 125 -24.99 -26.94 21.30
CA LYS A 125 -24.65 -27.69 22.52
C LYS A 125 -25.04 -26.87 23.73
N THR A 126 -25.77 -27.48 24.65
CA THR A 126 -26.33 -26.82 25.84
C THR A 126 -25.50 -27.13 27.08
N PHE A 127 -25.26 -26.10 27.89
CA PHE A 127 -24.53 -26.20 29.16
C PHE A 127 -25.43 -25.87 30.34
N ARG A 128 -25.07 -26.38 31.53
CA ARG A 128 -25.76 -26.11 32.81
C ARG A 128 -25.24 -24.87 33.53
N HIS A 129 -24.07 -24.38 33.13
CA HIS A 129 -23.39 -23.26 33.78
C HIS A 129 -22.88 -22.27 32.74
N ARG A 130 -22.82 -20.98 33.11
CA ARG A 130 -22.26 -19.90 32.28
C ARG A 130 -20.73 -19.88 32.39
N SER A 131 -20.06 -20.94 31.93
CA SER A 131 -18.59 -21.03 31.89
C SER A 131 -18.05 -20.18 30.75
N LEU A 132 -17.57 -18.97 31.08
CA LEU A 132 -16.92 -18.05 30.13
C LEU A 132 -15.46 -17.87 30.54
N LYS A 133 -14.53 -18.29 29.68
CA LYS A 133 -13.08 -18.14 29.94
C LYS A 133 -12.49 -17.11 28.97
N PRO A 134 -11.82 -16.06 29.44
CA PRO A 134 -11.14 -15.11 28.55
C PRO A 134 -10.08 -15.80 27.68
N ASN A 135 -10.05 -15.48 26.39
CA ASN A 135 -9.07 -16.00 25.45
C ASN A 135 -8.14 -14.87 24.97
N ARG A 136 -7.15 -14.53 25.80
CA ARG A 136 -6.21 -13.42 25.52
C ARG A 136 -5.38 -13.64 24.24
N GLN A 137 -4.99 -14.89 23.96
CA GLN A 137 -4.25 -15.23 22.75
C GLN A 137 -5.06 -14.94 21.50
N LEU A 138 -6.34 -15.35 21.47
CA LEU A 138 -7.24 -15.00 20.37
C LEU A 138 -7.46 -13.48 20.26
N GLY A 139 -7.57 -12.77 21.38
CA GLY A 139 -7.62 -11.31 21.37
C GLY A 139 -6.41 -10.67 20.68
N ASN A 140 -5.21 -11.16 20.96
CA ASN A 140 -3.99 -10.70 20.30
C ASN A 140 -4.00 -11.01 18.79
N MET A 141 -4.43 -12.22 18.41
CA MET A 141 -4.54 -12.63 17.01
C MET A 141 -5.55 -11.78 16.22
N VAL A 142 -6.69 -11.44 16.83
CA VAL A 142 -7.70 -10.54 16.24
C VAL A 142 -7.11 -9.16 15.97
N GLU A 143 -6.27 -8.65 16.88
CA GLU A 143 -5.63 -7.34 16.69
C GLU A 143 -4.60 -7.36 15.56
N ILE A 144 -3.80 -8.43 15.47
CA ILE A 144 -2.89 -8.65 14.33
C ILE A 144 -3.68 -8.72 13.02
N ALA A 145 -4.80 -9.46 13.00
CA ALA A 145 -5.66 -9.57 11.82
C ALA A 145 -6.19 -8.20 11.35
N LYS A 146 -6.64 -7.34 12.26
CA LYS A 146 -7.05 -5.97 11.92
C LYS A 146 -5.91 -5.15 11.33
N GLN A 147 -4.71 -5.24 11.91
CA GLN A 147 -3.54 -4.52 11.41
C GLN A 147 -3.13 -4.99 10.00
N LEU A 148 -3.18 -6.30 9.75
CA LEU A 148 -2.94 -6.85 8.41
C LEU A 148 -3.97 -6.35 7.40
N GLN A 149 -5.24 -6.22 7.78
CA GLN A 149 -6.24 -5.62 6.91
C GLN A 149 -6.01 -4.15 6.62
N VAL A 150 -5.66 -3.36 7.64
CA VAL A 150 -5.34 -1.94 7.44
C VAL A 150 -4.10 -1.80 6.56
N THR A 151 -3.08 -2.62 6.77
CA THR A 151 -1.86 -2.62 5.97
C THR A 151 -2.14 -3.05 4.54
N ASN A 152 -2.98 -4.07 4.31
CA ASN A 152 -3.35 -4.49 2.96
C ASN A 152 -4.20 -3.41 2.26
N LYS A 153 -5.15 -2.80 2.97
CA LYS A 153 -5.92 -1.66 2.45
C LYS A 153 -5.05 -0.44 2.16
N ARG A 154 -3.96 -0.23 2.92
CA ARG A 154 -2.95 0.81 2.64
C ARG A 154 -2.07 0.44 1.46
N LYS A 155 -1.59 -0.80 1.37
CA LYS A 155 -0.87 -1.30 0.18
C LYS A 155 -1.71 -1.15 -1.08
N ILE A 156 -3.01 -1.50 -1.06
CA ILE A 156 -3.92 -1.28 -2.19
C ILE A 156 -4.16 0.22 -2.48
N ARG A 157 -4.08 1.09 -1.47
CA ARG A 157 -4.17 2.56 -1.66
C ARG A 157 -2.86 3.18 -2.15
N ASP A 158 -1.72 2.61 -1.78
CA ASP A 158 -0.38 3.00 -2.22
C ASP A 158 -0.02 2.35 -3.57
N GLU A 159 -0.70 1.26 -3.94
CA GLU A 159 -0.82 0.75 -5.31
C GLU A 159 -1.69 1.76 -6.08
N ASN A 160 -1.09 2.51 -7.00
CA ASN A 160 -1.81 3.54 -7.78
C ASN A 160 -3.08 2.93 -8.39
N LEU A 161 -4.26 3.44 -8.01
CA LEU A 161 -5.55 2.98 -8.55
C LEU A 161 -5.96 3.85 -9.74
N CYS A 162 -6.63 3.23 -10.71
CA CYS A 162 -7.28 3.94 -11.81
C CYS A 162 -8.46 4.75 -11.26
N GLU A 163 -8.49 6.06 -11.50
CA GLU A 163 -9.61 6.92 -11.05
C GLU A 163 -10.95 6.53 -11.69
N LYS A 164 -10.93 6.03 -12.94
CA LYS A 164 -12.14 5.67 -13.69
C LYS A 164 -12.72 4.32 -13.28
N HIS A 165 -11.85 3.34 -13.02
CA HIS A 165 -12.24 1.94 -12.84
C HIS A 165 -12.04 1.42 -11.40
N ASN A 166 -11.34 2.18 -10.55
CA ASN A 166 -10.98 1.80 -9.19
C ASN A 166 -10.24 0.44 -9.11
N GLU A 167 -9.48 0.12 -10.17
CA GLU A 167 -8.62 -1.05 -10.29
C GLU A 167 -7.15 -0.66 -10.14
N VAL A 168 -6.32 -1.59 -9.69
CA VAL A 168 -4.87 -1.36 -9.56
C VAL A 168 -4.25 -1.13 -10.95
N LEU A 169 -3.48 -0.05 -11.08
CA LEU A 169 -2.69 0.24 -12.27
C LEU A 169 -1.47 -0.69 -12.29
N ARG A 170 -1.50 -1.71 -13.16
CA ARG A 170 -0.42 -2.70 -13.32
C ARG A 170 0.24 -2.67 -14.69
N LEU A 171 -0.34 -1.89 -15.61
CA LEU A 171 0.07 -1.81 -17.00
C LEU A 171 0.58 -0.40 -17.31
N PHE A 172 1.31 -0.26 -18.41
CA PHE A 172 1.86 1.00 -18.89
C PHE A 172 1.57 1.17 -20.37
N CYS A 173 0.93 2.28 -20.73
CA CYS A 173 0.74 2.68 -22.11
C CYS A 173 1.98 3.44 -22.60
N LYS A 174 2.64 2.95 -23.67
CA LYS A 174 3.88 3.56 -24.18
C LYS A 174 3.63 4.90 -24.88
N GLU A 175 2.50 5.01 -25.56
CA GLU A 175 2.09 6.18 -26.34
C GLU A 175 1.70 7.34 -25.42
N ASP A 176 0.84 7.06 -24.43
CA ASP A 176 0.34 8.07 -23.48
C ASP A 176 1.29 8.30 -22.29
N GLN A 177 2.28 7.42 -22.11
CA GLN A 177 3.25 7.43 -21.01
C GLN A 177 2.61 7.43 -19.62
N GLU A 178 1.53 6.68 -19.46
CA GLU A 178 0.78 6.59 -18.21
C GLU A 178 0.54 5.15 -17.77
N ALA A 179 0.37 4.98 -16.46
CA ALA A 179 -0.01 3.71 -15.89
C ALA A 179 -1.51 3.50 -16.07
N VAL A 180 -1.91 2.33 -16.57
CA VAL A 180 -3.29 1.97 -16.89
C VAL A 180 -3.70 0.67 -16.20
N CYS A 181 -5.00 0.47 -15.96
CA CYS A 181 -5.54 -0.81 -15.47
C CYS A 181 -5.96 -1.71 -16.65
N LEU A 182 -6.35 -2.94 -16.35
CA LEU A 182 -6.77 -3.91 -17.37
C LEU A 182 -8.02 -3.44 -18.13
N ALA A 183 -8.96 -2.79 -17.44
CA ALA A 183 -10.13 -2.18 -18.10
C ALA A 183 -9.74 -1.05 -19.06
N CYS A 184 -8.73 -0.26 -18.74
CA CYS A 184 -8.22 0.81 -19.62
C CYS A 184 -7.59 0.24 -20.91
N GLU A 185 -6.84 -0.87 -20.82
CA GLU A 185 -6.23 -1.53 -21.99
C GLU A 185 -7.28 -1.91 -23.05
N ILE A 186 -8.42 -2.46 -22.62
CA ILE A 186 -9.50 -2.86 -23.52
C ILE A 186 -10.47 -1.71 -23.86
N SER A 187 -10.37 -0.59 -23.16
CA SER A 187 -11.19 0.59 -23.42
C SER A 187 -10.81 1.25 -24.75
N HIS A 188 -11.76 1.96 -25.38
CA HIS A 188 -11.49 2.68 -26.63
C HIS A 188 -10.33 3.69 -26.53
N GLU A 189 -9.99 4.15 -25.33
CA GLU A 189 -8.93 5.14 -25.09
C GLU A 189 -7.52 4.55 -25.32
N HIS A 190 -7.29 3.26 -25.03
CA HIS A 190 -5.98 2.61 -25.22
C HIS A 190 -6.01 1.35 -26.09
N ARG A 191 -7.16 0.99 -26.67
CA ARG A 191 -7.33 -0.23 -27.48
C ARG A 191 -6.36 -0.37 -28.65
N SER A 192 -5.85 0.76 -29.17
CA SER A 192 -4.89 0.79 -30.28
C SER A 192 -3.47 1.16 -29.85
N HIS A 193 -3.21 1.27 -28.55
CA HIS A 193 -1.92 1.62 -28.01
C HIS A 193 -1.16 0.38 -27.55
N THR A 194 0.16 0.48 -27.52
CA THR A 194 1.04 -0.55 -27.01
C THR A 194 1.05 -0.48 -25.49
N VAL A 195 0.25 -1.37 -24.90
CA VAL A 195 0.21 -1.56 -23.45
C VAL A 195 1.13 -2.72 -23.08
N VAL A 196 2.02 -2.49 -22.11
CA VAL A 196 2.94 -3.49 -21.56
C VAL A 196 2.78 -3.56 -20.04
N SER A 197 3.33 -4.59 -19.40
CA SER A 197 3.37 -4.61 -17.94
C SER A 197 4.29 -3.50 -17.40
N LEU A 198 4.00 -2.99 -16.20
CA LEU A 198 4.88 -2.03 -15.53
C LEU A 198 6.30 -2.60 -15.32
N ASP A 199 6.42 -3.91 -15.12
CA ASP A 199 7.71 -4.59 -14.95
C ASP A 199 8.53 -4.55 -16.24
N ASP A 200 7.92 -4.89 -17.38
CA ASP A 200 8.59 -4.86 -18.68
C ASP A 200 9.00 -3.44 -19.07
N ALA A 201 8.13 -2.46 -18.84
CA ALA A 201 8.44 -1.05 -19.08
C ALA A 201 9.62 -0.59 -18.20
N SER A 202 9.60 -0.94 -16.90
CA SER A 202 10.66 -0.57 -15.95
C SER A 202 12.01 -1.17 -16.34
N GLN A 203 12.02 -2.43 -16.80
CA GLN A 203 13.23 -3.10 -17.25
C GLN A 203 13.81 -2.45 -18.52
N GLU A 204 12.96 -2.17 -19.50
CA GLU A 204 13.39 -1.48 -20.74
C GLU A 204 14.01 -0.10 -20.45
N TYR A 205 13.43 0.66 -19.51
CA TYR A 205 13.99 1.95 -19.09
C TYR A 205 15.33 1.78 -18.38
N LYS A 206 15.47 0.81 -17.46
CA LYS A 206 16.74 0.54 -16.78
C LYS A 206 17.85 0.21 -17.77
N GLU A 207 17.57 -0.64 -18.74
CA GLU A 207 18.55 -1.02 -19.78
C GLU A 207 18.94 0.16 -20.67
N LYS A 208 17.98 1.02 -21.04
CA LYS A 208 18.28 2.25 -21.78
C LYS A 208 19.14 3.21 -20.96
N MET A 209 18.86 3.38 -19.67
CA MET A 209 19.68 4.23 -18.80
C MET A 209 21.09 3.68 -18.62
N GLN A 210 21.24 2.36 -18.48
CA GLN A 210 22.54 1.71 -18.33
C GLN A 210 23.39 1.84 -19.59
N LYS A 211 22.79 1.72 -20.78
CA LYS A 211 23.47 1.95 -22.07
C LYS A 211 23.93 3.40 -22.28
N CYS A 212 23.31 4.38 -21.60
CA CYS A 212 23.77 5.76 -21.62
C CYS A 212 24.87 6.08 -20.59
N LEU A 213 25.20 5.11 -19.72
CA LEU A 213 26.21 5.23 -18.66
C LEU A 213 27.46 4.38 -18.92
N GLU A 214 27.47 3.57 -19.97
CA GLU A 214 28.67 2.88 -20.45
C GLU A 214 29.48 3.83 -21.37
N PRO A 215 30.80 4.01 -21.11
CA PRO A 215 31.66 4.99 -21.80
C PRO A 215 32.00 4.63 -23.26
#